data_AF-A0A962T6D5-F1
#
_entry.id   AF-A0A962T6D5-F1
#
_cell.length_a   1.000
_cell.length_b   1.000
_cell.length_c   1.000
_cell.angle_alpha   90.00
_cell.angle_beta   90.00
_cell.angle_gamma   90.00
#
_symmetry.space_group_name_H-M   'P 1'
#
loop_
_entity.id
_entity.type
_entity.pdbx_description
1 polymer ?
#
loop_
_entity_poly.entity_id
_entity_poly.type
_entity_poly.pdbx_seq_one_letter_code
_entity_poly.pdbx_strand_id
1 'polypeptide(L)'
;MRDHARQPYLRERAAALLKIADGMPAAWVARYGLLRPRRPDTVYAWLNRYQATGGAGIQVLPGRGRKPAFSPSAFDGGGGLPRVATSLPA
;
A
#
# COMPACT_ATOMS: atom_id res chain seq x y z
N MET A 1 12.00 -10.12 -7.21
CA MET A 1 10.77 -9.44 -6.71
C MET A 1 9.51 -10.23 -7.03
N ARG A 2 9.23 -10.54 -8.31
CA ARG A 2 8.07 -11.36 -8.72
C ARG A 2 7.95 -12.67 -7.93
N ASP A 3 9.04 -13.41 -7.78
CA ASP A 3 8.99 -14.77 -7.21
C ASP A 3 9.15 -14.79 -5.69
N HIS A 4 9.72 -13.74 -5.09
CA HIS A 4 10.13 -13.73 -3.68
C HIS A 4 9.39 -12.70 -2.81
N ALA A 5 8.65 -11.74 -3.39
CA ALA A 5 7.97 -10.73 -2.59
C ALA A 5 6.89 -11.39 -1.73
N ARG A 6 6.86 -11.07 -0.43
CA ARG A 6 5.85 -11.59 0.51
C ARG A 6 4.44 -11.12 0.14
N GLN A 7 4.30 -9.85 -0.27
CA GLN A 7 3.01 -9.25 -0.60
C GLN A 7 2.52 -9.73 -1.99
N PRO A 8 1.30 -10.33 -2.09
CA PRO A 8 0.77 -10.82 -3.36
C PRO A 8 0.66 -9.76 -4.47
N TYR A 9 0.27 -8.52 -4.11
CA TYR A 9 0.09 -7.45 -5.10
C TYR A 9 1.41 -7.05 -5.77
N LEU A 10 2.56 -7.16 -5.07
CA LEU A 10 3.86 -6.85 -5.65
C LEU A 10 4.26 -7.90 -6.69
N ARG A 11 4.00 -9.17 -6.40
CA ARG A 11 4.23 -10.27 -7.34
C ARG A 11 3.41 -10.09 -8.60
N GLU A 12 2.13 -9.74 -8.45
CA GLU A 12 1.22 -9.47 -9.57
C GLU A 12 1.73 -8.30 -10.45
N ARG A 13 2.06 -7.15 -9.83
CA ARG A 13 2.56 -5.98 -10.56
C ARG A 13 3.88 -6.26 -11.28
N ALA A 14 4.82 -6.91 -10.60
CA ALA A 14 6.10 -7.31 -11.20
C ALA A 14 5.89 -8.28 -12.36
N ALA A 15 5.00 -9.27 -12.22
CA ALA A 15 4.66 -10.20 -13.28
C ALA A 15 4.00 -9.52 -14.49
N ALA A 16 3.23 -8.46 -14.29
CA ALA A 16 2.64 -7.68 -15.37
C ALA A 16 3.74 -6.97 -16.19
N LEU A 17 4.66 -6.28 -15.49
CA LEU A 17 5.73 -5.51 -16.14
C LEU A 17 6.73 -6.39 -16.87
N LEU A 18 7.09 -7.54 -16.31
CA LEU A 18 8.00 -8.49 -16.98
C LEU A 18 7.39 -8.99 -18.29
N LYS A 19 6.10 -9.36 -18.31
CA LYS A 19 5.43 -9.77 -19.56
C LYS A 19 5.37 -8.66 -20.60
N ILE A 20 5.18 -7.41 -20.17
CA ILE A 20 5.21 -6.25 -21.09
C ILE A 20 6.62 -6.05 -21.64
N ALA A 21 7.66 -6.22 -20.81
CA ALA A 21 9.05 -6.18 -21.25
C ALA A 21 9.39 -7.32 -22.24
N ASP A 22 8.74 -8.48 -22.10
CA ASP A 22 8.80 -9.59 -23.06
C ASP A 22 7.99 -9.33 -24.36
N GLY A 23 7.48 -8.10 -24.56
CA GLY A 23 6.77 -7.68 -25.77
C GLY A 23 5.26 -7.92 -25.76
N MET A 24 4.69 -8.42 -24.67
CA MET A 24 3.24 -8.63 -24.60
C MET A 24 2.47 -7.30 -24.45
N PRO A 25 1.39 -7.05 -25.21
CA PRO A 25 0.59 -5.85 -25.06
C PRO A 25 -0.03 -5.74 -23.66
N ALA A 26 0.07 -4.56 -23.01
CA ALA A 26 -0.44 -4.34 -21.66
C ALA A 26 -1.94 -4.68 -21.51
N ALA A 27 -2.76 -4.38 -22.52
CA ALA A 27 -4.18 -4.72 -22.54
C ALA A 27 -4.42 -6.24 -22.57
N TRP A 28 -3.57 -6.99 -23.28
CA TRP A 28 -3.62 -8.46 -23.31
C TRP A 28 -3.20 -9.04 -21.96
N VAL A 29 -2.09 -8.53 -21.40
CA VAL A 29 -1.61 -8.92 -20.06
C VAL A 29 -2.68 -8.67 -19.00
N ALA A 30 -3.39 -7.53 -19.06
CA ALA A 30 -4.48 -7.22 -18.14
C ALA A 30 -5.62 -8.23 -18.20
N ARG A 31 -5.98 -8.72 -19.39
CA ARG A 31 -7.11 -9.65 -19.59
C ARG A 31 -6.74 -11.11 -19.33
N TYR A 32 -5.54 -11.53 -19.74
CA TYR A 32 -5.17 -12.95 -19.81
C TYR A 32 -3.83 -13.28 -19.18
N GLY A 33 -2.94 -12.29 -19.00
CA GLY A 33 -1.57 -12.51 -18.52
C GLY A 33 -1.40 -12.47 -17.00
N LEU A 34 -2.48 -12.32 -16.23
CA LEU A 34 -2.47 -12.25 -14.77
C LEU A 34 -3.40 -13.31 -14.17
N LEU A 35 -3.19 -13.63 -12.89
CA LEU A 35 -4.02 -14.62 -12.16
C LEU A 35 -5.50 -14.27 -12.18
N ARG A 36 -5.82 -12.97 -12.17
CA ARG A 36 -7.18 -12.46 -12.30
C ARG A 36 -7.20 -11.35 -13.34
N PRO A 37 -8.26 -11.25 -14.17
CA PRO A 37 -8.41 -10.14 -15.10
C PRO A 37 -8.41 -8.80 -14.38
N ARG A 38 -7.76 -7.81 -15.00
CA ARG A 38 -7.70 -6.42 -14.55
C ARG A 38 -8.15 -5.50 -15.67
N ARG A 39 -8.55 -4.29 -15.30
CA ARG A 39 -8.76 -3.21 -16.27
C ARG A 39 -7.42 -2.84 -16.91
N PRO A 40 -7.33 -2.70 -18.25
CA PRO A 40 -6.10 -2.26 -18.92
C PRO A 40 -5.52 -0.98 -18.32
N ASP A 41 -6.35 0.01 -18.00
CA ASP A 41 -5.95 1.29 -17.38
C ASP A 41 -5.12 1.09 -16.10
N THR A 42 -5.43 0.04 -15.33
CA THR A 42 -4.71 -0.28 -14.10
C THR A 42 -3.28 -0.74 -14.39
N VAL A 43 -3.11 -1.56 -15.43
CA VAL A 43 -1.79 -2.05 -15.85
C VAL A 43 -0.98 -0.92 -16.49
N TYR A 44 -1.60 -0.06 -17.30
CA TYR A 44 -0.95 1.18 -17.79
C TYR A 44 -0.51 2.09 -16.64
N ALA A 45 -1.34 2.26 -15.61
CA ALA A 45 -0.98 3.06 -14.44
C ALA A 45 0.16 2.44 -13.60
N TRP A 46 0.40 1.13 -13.69
CA TRP A 46 1.57 0.49 -13.10
C TRP A 46 2.82 0.72 -13.97
N LEU A 47 2.69 0.55 -15.28
CA LEU A 47 3.77 0.79 -16.24
C LEU A 47 4.28 2.23 -16.17
N ASN A 48 3.38 3.22 -16.25
CA ASN A 48 3.74 4.63 -16.20
C ASN A 48 4.49 4.97 -14.89
N ARG A 49 4.06 4.39 -13.76
CA ARG A 49 4.74 4.58 -12.47
C ARG A 49 6.12 3.93 -12.43
N TYR A 50 6.24 2.73 -12.98
CA TYR A 50 7.51 2.04 -13.07
C TYR A 50 8.49 2.81 -13.96
N GLN A 51 8.04 3.35 -15.10
CA GLN A 51 8.88 4.19 -15.96
C GLN A 51 9.32 5.48 -15.25
N ALA A 52 8.46 6.09 -14.44
CA ALA A 52 8.79 7.32 -13.72
C ALA A 52 9.73 7.11 -12.51
N THR A 53 9.64 5.98 -11.80
CA THR A 53 10.25 5.81 -10.47
C THR A 53 10.91 4.44 -10.25
N GLY A 54 11.01 3.62 -11.29
CA GLY A 54 11.54 2.26 -11.22
C GLY A 54 10.74 1.35 -10.28
N GLY A 55 11.44 0.45 -9.60
CA GLY A 55 10.84 -0.54 -8.69
C GLY A 55 10.10 0.07 -7.49
N ALA A 56 10.35 1.33 -7.13
CA ALA A 56 9.57 2.02 -6.09
C ALA A 56 8.12 2.26 -6.54
N GLY A 57 7.90 2.52 -7.84
CA GLY A 57 6.59 2.87 -8.41
C GLY A 57 5.54 1.77 -8.39
N ILE A 58 5.97 0.51 -8.22
CA ILE A 58 5.05 -0.63 -8.09
C ILE A 58 4.66 -0.93 -6.64
N GLN A 59 5.28 -0.27 -5.67
CA GLN A 59 4.88 -0.38 -4.27
C GLN A 59 3.66 0.52 -3.99
N VAL A 60 2.88 0.20 -2.96
CA VAL A 60 1.85 1.14 -2.49
C VAL A 60 2.56 2.13 -1.59
N LEU A 61 2.64 3.39 -2.04
CA LEU A 61 3.24 4.46 -1.24
C LEU A 61 2.40 4.73 0.02
N PRO A 62 3.05 4.99 1.17
CA PRO A 62 2.36 5.46 2.36
C PRO A 62 1.62 6.78 2.08
N GLY A 63 0.48 6.99 2.75
CA GLY A 63 -0.38 8.17 2.52
C GLY A 63 -1.34 8.05 1.33
N ARG A 64 -1.37 6.90 0.64
CA ARG A 64 -2.36 6.63 -0.40
C ARG A 64 -3.71 6.23 0.23
N GLY A 65 -4.72 7.08 0.08
CA GLY A 65 -6.09 6.85 0.57
C GLY A 65 -6.83 8.18 0.69
N ARG A 66 -8.17 8.15 0.83
CA ARG A 66 -8.88 9.35 1.26
C ARG A 66 -8.45 9.66 2.70
N LYS A 67 -8.07 10.92 2.96
CA LYS A 67 -7.94 11.39 4.33
C LYS A 67 -9.27 11.11 5.03
N PRO A 68 -9.27 10.57 6.26
CA PRO A 68 -10.50 10.35 7.00
C PRO A 68 -11.26 11.68 7.08
N ALA A 69 -12.59 11.64 6.88
CA ALA A 69 -13.45 12.82 7.04
C ALA A 69 -13.53 13.29 8.51
N PHE A 70 -12.96 12.51 9.43
CA PHE A 70 -12.89 12.78 10.84
C PHE A 70 -11.43 12.88 11.28
N SER A 71 -11.11 13.96 11.99
CA SER A 71 -9.85 14.06 12.75
C SER A 71 -10.03 13.25 14.03
N PRO A 72 -9.23 12.19 14.29
CA PRO A 72 -9.31 11.49 15.55
C PRO A 72 -8.99 12.46 16.68
N SER A 73 -9.98 12.76 17.53
CA SER A 73 -9.74 13.44 18.79
C SER A 73 -8.89 12.51 19.65
N ALA A 74 -7.68 12.93 20.02
CA ALA A 74 -6.87 12.23 20.99
C ALA A 74 -7.68 12.16 22.30
N PHE A 75 -8.20 10.98 22.62
CA PHE A 75 -8.72 10.73 23.95
C PHE A 75 -7.49 10.53 24.84
N ASP A 76 -7.06 11.58 25.53
CA ASP A 76 -6.09 11.50 26.63
C ASP A 76 -6.72 10.73 27.79
N GLY A 77 -6.85 9.42 27.63
CA GLY A 77 -7.24 8.49 28.68
C GLY A 77 -6.01 8.19 29.54
N GLY A 78 -5.70 9.07 30.49
CA GLY A 78 -4.56 8.83 31.39
C GLY A 78 -4.20 9.91 32.39
N GLY A 79 -5.15 10.75 32.84
CA GLY A 79 -4.90 11.79 33.83
C GLY A 79 -5.56 11.50 35.18
N GLY A 80 -5.32 10.33 35.77
CA GLY A 80 -5.72 10.06 37.15
C GLY A 80 -4.94 10.98 38.09
N LEU A 81 -5.63 11.86 38.81
CA LEU A 81 -5.05 12.71 39.85
C LEU A 81 -4.25 11.85 40.85
N PRO A 82 -3.05 12.27 41.29
CA PRO A 82 -2.39 11.61 42.41
C PRO A 82 -3.24 11.83 43.67
N ARG A 83 -3.77 10.74 44.26
CA ARG A 83 -4.32 10.81 45.62
C ARG A 83 -3.15 11.12 46.56
N VAL A 84 -3.13 12.34 47.08
CA VAL A 84 -2.32 12.72 48.24
C VAL A 84 -2.70 11.80 49.39
N ALA A 85 -1.76 10.96 49.83
CA ALA A 85 -1.87 10.24 51.09
C ALA A 85 -1.58 11.23 52.22
N THR A 86 -2.61 11.57 52.99
CA THR A 86 -2.47 12.34 54.23
C THR A 86 -1.73 11.47 55.24
N SER A 87 -0.54 11.90 55.65
CA SER A 87 0.22 11.35 56.77
C SER A 87 -0.48 11.69 58.10
N LEU A 88 -0.73 10.67 58.93
CA LEU A 88 -1.23 10.78 60.31
C LEU A 88 -0.02 10.98 61.26
N PRO A 89 -0.01 11.96 62.19
CA PRO A 89 1.04 12.04 63.19
C PRO A 89 0.82 11.04 64.34
N ALA A 90 1.93 10.77 65.04
CA ALA A 90 2.20 9.70 66.00
C ALA A 90 1.36 9.73 67.29
#